data_AF-A0A920F1N4-F1
#
_entry.id   AF-A0A920F1N4-F1
#
_cell.length_a   1.000
_cell.length_b   1.000
_cell.length_c   1.000
_cell.angle_alpha   90.00
_cell.angle_beta   90.00
_cell.angle_gamma   90.00
#
_symmetry.space_group_name_H-M   'P 1'
#
loop_
_entity.id
_entity.type
_entity.pdbx_description
1 polymer ?
#
loop_
_entity_poly.entity_id
_entity_poly.type
_entity_poly.pdbx_seq_one_letter_code
_entity_poly.pdbx_strand_id
1 'polypeptide(L)'
;MYQDSSVVAANILNTNSENATITDDNGEFAIEVKLGDELIISSVQYEIRVIIITKDILQRNRLVVDVNKKITVLDEVVVSPTRPEKFLDLQEEEFKKFDYTSINLHE
;
A
#
# COMPACT_ATOMS: atom_id res chain seq x y z
N MET A 1 10.48 -22.45 -4.45
CA MET A 1 11.65 -21.68 -4.92
C MET A 1 11.50 -20.30 -4.33
N TYR A 2 12.38 -19.90 -3.41
CA TYR A 2 12.42 -18.53 -2.90
C TYR A 2 12.83 -17.62 -4.07
N GLN A 3 12.05 -16.59 -4.38
CA GLN A 3 12.51 -15.59 -5.34
C GLN A 3 13.50 -14.70 -4.59
N ASP A 4 14.80 -14.90 -4.84
CA ASP A 4 15.88 -13.99 -4.43
C ASP A 4 15.77 -12.67 -5.21
N SER A 5 14.71 -11.91 -4.94
CA SER A 5 14.54 -10.55 -5.45
C SER A 5 14.58 -9.58 -4.28
N SER A 6 15.52 -8.63 -4.33
CA SER A 6 15.59 -7.53 -3.38
C SER A 6 14.26 -6.81 -3.26
N VAL A 7 13.89 -6.48 -2.02
CA VAL A 7 12.65 -5.77 -1.72
C VAL A 7 12.94 -4.28 -1.76
N VAL A 8 12.65 -3.64 -2.88
CA VAL A 8 12.87 -2.21 -3.08
C VAL A 8 11.70 -1.39 -2.53
N ALA A 9 11.99 -0.22 -1.98
CA ALA A 9 11.00 0.75 -1.51
C ALA A 9 10.00 0.22 -0.46
N ALA A 10 10.43 -0.71 0.41
CA ALA A 10 9.67 -1.10 1.60
C ALA A 10 9.89 -0.09 2.71
N ASN A 11 8.80 0.29 3.39
CA ASN A 11 8.83 1.18 4.54
C ASN A 11 9.17 0.38 5.81
N ILE A 12 10.13 0.88 6.58
CA ILE A 12 10.58 0.31 7.85
C ILE A 12 10.33 1.35 8.94
N LEU A 13 9.41 1.06 9.86
CA LEU A 13 9.03 1.95 10.95
C LEU A 13 9.42 1.32 12.29
N ASN A 14 10.17 2.06 13.12
CA ASN A 14 10.31 1.75 14.54
C ASN A 14 9.18 2.45 15.30
N THR A 15 8.23 1.70 15.85
CA THR A 15 7.04 2.28 16.50
C THR A 15 7.35 2.91 17.86
N ASN A 16 8.45 2.51 18.50
CA ASN A 16 8.86 3.05 19.79
C ASN A 16 9.55 4.41 19.67
N SER A 17 10.36 4.61 18.63
CA SER A 17 11.06 5.88 18.39
C SER A 17 10.40 6.76 17.34
N GLU A 18 9.37 6.27 16.67
CA GLU A 18 8.67 6.90 15.54
C GLU A 18 9.59 7.23 14.34
N ASN A 19 10.78 6.65 14.31
CA ASN A 19 11.73 6.78 13.21
C ASN A 19 11.37 5.82 12.08
N ALA A 20 11.54 6.28 10.84
CA ALA A 20 11.30 5.46 9.66
C ALA A 20 12.43 5.58 8.64
N THR A 21 12.60 4.53 7.84
CA THR A 21 13.49 4.47 6.68
C THR A 21 12.85 3.65 5.58
N ILE A 22 13.46 3.64 4.40
CA ILE A 22 12.98 2.91 3.24
C ILE A 22 14.13 2.06 2.69
N THR A 23 13.83 0.86 2.20
CA THR A 23 14.83 0.02 1.54
C THR A 23 15.27 0.60 0.20
N ASP A 24 16.56 0.49 -0.10
CA ASP A 24 17.13 0.94 -1.37
C ASP A 24 16.90 -0.06 -2.52
N ASP A 25 17.52 0.20 -3.68
CA ASP A 25 17.42 -0.64 -4.88
C ASP A 25 18.00 -2.06 -4.69
N ASN A 26 18.86 -2.26 -3.68
CA ASN A 26 19.42 -3.56 -3.31
C ASN A 26 18.62 -4.23 -2.18
N GLY A 27 17.61 -3.56 -1.62
CA GLY A 27 16.82 -4.03 -0.48
C GLY A 27 17.48 -3.77 0.88
N GLU A 28 18.54 -2.97 0.92
CA GLU A 28 19.27 -2.64 2.15
C GLU A 28 18.61 -1.46 2.88
N PHE A 29 18.72 -1.42 4.20
CA PHE A 29 18.24 -0.32 5.04
C PHE A 29 19.08 -0.18 6.31
N ALA A 30 19.05 1.01 6.91
CA ALA A 30 19.64 1.29 8.21
C ALA A 30 18.63 2.05 9.08
N ILE A 31 18.43 1.59 10.32
CA ILE A 31 17.52 2.20 11.29
C ILE A 31 18.07 2.00 12.70
N GLU A 32 17.96 3.03 13.55
CA GLU A 32 18.36 2.94 14.95
C GLU A 32 17.29 2.21 15.78
N VAL A 33 17.73 1.28 16.63
CA VAL A 33 16.86 0.42 17.46
C VAL A 33 17.44 0.18 18.84
N LYS A 34 16.57 -0.10 19.80
CA LYS A 34 16.89 -0.54 21.15
C LYS A 34 16.28 -1.90 21.46
N LEU A 35 16.77 -2.54 22.52
CA LEU A 35 16.23 -3.83 22.96
C LEU A 35 14.75 -3.68 23.30
N GLY A 36 13.91 -4.51 22.67
CA GLY A 36 12.46 -4.49 22.86
C GLY A 36 11.70 -3.54 21.93
N ASP A 37 12.38 -2.78 21.08
CA ASP A 37 11.72 -1.99 20.05
C ASP A 37 10.97 -2.89 19.06
N GLU A 38 9.90 -2.37 18.47
CA GLU A 38 9.11 -3.02 17.44
C GLU A 38 9.33 -2.34 16.08
N LEU A 39 9.72 -3.15 15.09
CA LEU A 39 9.81 -2.74 13.69
C LEU A 39 8.61 -3.26 12.90
N ILE A 40 7.95 -2.37 12.17
CA ILE A 40 6.94 -2.68 11.17
C ILE A 40 7.56 -2.51 9.79
N ILE A 41 7.58 -3.59 9.02
CA ILE A 41 7.99 -3.63 7.61
C ILE A 41 6.72 -3.70 6.77
N SER A 42 6.52 -2.73 5.87
CA SER A 42 5.34 -2.64 5.01
C SER A 42 5.69 -2.25 3.58
N SER A 43 4.90 -2.74 2.63
CA SER A 43 5.02 -2.41 1.20
C SER A 43 3.68 -2.67 0.51
N VAL A 44 3.50 -2.09 -0.67
CA VAL A 44 2.32 -2.34 -1.51
C VAL A 44 2.27 -3.79 -2.00
N GLN A 45 3.44 -4.37 -2.29
CA GLN A 45 3.59 -5.65 -3.00
C GLN A 45 3.74 -6.85 -2.05
N TYR A 46 3.93 -6.60 -0.75
CA TYR A 46 4.27 -7.63 0.24
C TYR A 46 3.36 -7.55 1.46
N GLU A 47 3.24 -8.66 2.17
CA GLU A 47 2.54 -8.73 3.46
C GLU A 47 3.29 -7.92 4.52
N ILE A 48 2.55 -7.31 5.45
CA ILE A 48 3.14 -6.58 6.58
C ILE A 48 3.82 -7.57 7.51
N ARG A 49 5.04 -7.24 7.96
CA ARG A 49 5.79 -8.02 8.94
C ARG A 49 6.14 -7.17 10.15
N VAL A 50 5.97 -7.75 11.34
CA VAL A 50 6.29 -7.12 12.63
C VAL A 50 7.43 -7.90 13.28
N ILE A 51 8.45 -7.20 13.76
CA ILE A 51 9.64 -7.78 14.39
C ILE A 51 9.93 -7.07 15.70
N ILE A 52 10.10 -7.85 16.78
CA ILE A 52 10.59 -7.34 18.05
C ILE A 52 12.11 -7.48 18.10
N ILE A 53 12.80 -6.40 18.42
CA ILE A 53 14.26 -6.35 18.53
C ILE A 53 14.71 -7.10 19.78
N THR A 54 15.45 -8.19 19.56
CA THR A 54 15.99 -9.05 20.62
C THR A 54 17.46 -8.76 20.86
N LYS A 55 18.00 -9.28 21.98
CA LYS A 55 19.44 -9.16 22.29
C LYS A 55 20.33 -9.79 21.22
N ASP A 56 19.92 -10.92 20.65
CA ASP A 56 20.68 -11.62 19.61
C ASP A 56 20.77 -10.79 18.31
N ILE A 57 19.66 -10.13 17.92
CA ILE A 57 19.64 -9.22 16.76
C ILE A 57 20.62 -8.06 16.96
N LEU A 58 20.60 -7.42 18.13
CA LEU A 58 21.52 -6.33 18.47
C LEU A 58 22.99 -6.78 18.48
N GLN A 59 23.28 -7.96 19.02
CA GLN A 59 24.63 -8.50 19.08
C GLN A 59 25.20 -8.84 17.71
N ARG A 60 24.36 -9.34 16.78
CA ARG A 60 24.76 -9.60 15.40
C ARG A 60 24.91 -8.31 14.58
N ASN A 61 24.28 -7.23 15.02
CA ASN A 61 24.17 -5.96 14.30
C ASN A 61 23.74 -6.14 12.83
N ARG A 62 22.94 -7.18 12.57
CA ARG A 62 22.45 -7.54 11.24
C ARG A 62 21.09 -8.22 11.37
N LEU A 63 20.11 -7.69 10.67
CA LEU A 63 18.76 -8.24 10.58
C LEU A 63 18.46 -8.56 9.12
N VAL A 64 18.07 -9.81 8.86
CA VAL A 64 17.59 -10.25 7.53
C VAL A 64 16.12 -10.59 7.69
N VAL A 65 15.28 -10.04 6.80
CA VAL A 65 13.83 -10.17 6.88
C VAL A 65 13.32 -10.70 5.55
N ASP A 66 12.76 -11.91 5.58
CA ASP A 66 12.01 -12.43 4.45
C ASP A 66 10.59 -11.83 4.44
N VAL A 67 10.02 -11.62 3.27
CA VAL A 67 8.63 -11.16 3.14
C VAL A 67 7.90 -11.98 2.09
N ASN A 68 6.61 -12.19 2.34
CA ASN A 68 5.75 -12.88 1.38
C ASN A 68 5.10 -11.85 0.46
N LYS A 69 5.01 -12.14 -0.83
CA LYS A 69 4.24 -11.31 -1.76
C LYS A 69 2.77 -11.32 -1.35
N LYS A 70 2.15 -10.15 -1.36
CA LYS A 70 0.72 -10.03 -1.20
C LYS A 70 0.04 -10.64 -2.42
N ILE A 71 -0.74 -11.70 -2.24
CA ILE A 71 -1.56 -12.22 -3.31
C ILE A 71 -2.81 -11.35 -3.37
N THR A 72 -2.85 -10.44 -4.35
CA THR A 72 -4.09 -9.71 -4.66
C THR A 72 -4.90 -10.53 -5.64
N VAL A 73 -5.98 -11.15 -5.15
CA VAL A 73 -7.06 -11.57 -6.05
C VAL A 73 -7.83 -10.30 -6.39
N LEU A 74 -7.76 -9.87 -7.65
CA LEU A 74 -8.71 -8.91 -8.16
C LEU A 74 -10.03 -9.66 -8.26
N ASP A 75 -11.07 -9.21 -7.55
CA ASP A 75 -12.41 -9.72 -7.80
C ASP A 75 -12.72 -9.52 -9.29
N GLU A 76 -13.08 -10.59 -9.98
CA GLU A 76 -13.54 -10.50 -11.36
C GLU A 76 -14.77 -9.59 -11.35
N VAL A 77 -14.63 -8.39 -11.91
CA VAL A 77 -15.80 -7.55 -12.20
C VAL A 77 -16.56 -8.26 -13.29
N VAL A 78 -17.64 -8.95 -12.93
CA VAL A 78 -18.63 -9.41 -13.90
C VAL A 78 -19.28 -8.16 -14.47
N VAL A 79 -18.77 -7.68 -15.59
CA VAL A 79 -19.53 -6.84 -16.52
C VAL A 79 -20.66 -7.69 -17.05
N SER A 80 -21.74 -7.79 -16.28
CA SER A 80 -22.99 -8.38 -16.75
C SER A 80 -23.39 -7.59 -17.99
N PRO A 81 -23.68 -8.24 -19.13
CA PRO A 81 -24.30 -7.57 -20.27
C PRO A 81 -25.78 -7.31 -19.96
N THR A 82 -26.09 -6.81 -18.76
CA THR A 82 -27.39 -6.23 -18.49
C THR A 82 -27.37 -4.82 -19.06
N ARG A 83 -27.53 -4.80 -20.39
CA ARG A 83 -28.16 -3.74 -21.18
C ARG A 83 -27.45 -2.37 -21.08
N PRO A 84 -26.61 -1.99 -22.06
CA PRO A 84 -26.02 -0.65 -22.12
C PRO A 84 -27.06 0.49 -22.04
N GLU A 85 -28.33 0.23 -22.36
CA GLU A 85 -29.45 1.18 -22.16
C GLU A 85 -29.55 1.66 -20.70
N LYS A 86 -29.38 0.77 -19.71
CA LYS A 86 -29.54 1.12 -18.29
C LYS A 86 -28.41 2.03 -17.78
N PHE A 87 -27.22 1.93 -18.37
CA PHE A 87 -26.10 2.84 -18.08
C PHE A 87 -26.33 4.22 -18.71
N LEU A 88 -26.97 4.29 -19.88
CA LEU A 88 -27.35 5.54 -20.53
C LEU A 88 -28.44 6.26 -19.73
N ASP A 89 -29.46 5.53 -19.28
CA ASP A 89 -30.57 6.07 -18.48
C ASP A 89 -30.07 6.67 -17.15
N LEU A 90 -29.13 5.99 -16.48
CA LEU A 90 -28.51 6.48 -15.23
C LEU A 90 -27.68 7.75 -15.44
N GLN A 91 -26.96 7.85 -16.57
CA GLN A 91 -26.23 9.07 -16.91
C GLN A 91 -27.21 10.22 -17.19
N GLU A 92 -28.27 10.00 -17.97
CA GLU A 92 -29.26 11.05 -18.27
C GLU A 92 -29.95 11.59 -17.01
N GLU A 93 -30.25 10.74 -16.03
CA GLU A 93 -30.81 11.18 -14.73
C GLU A 93 -29.80 11.97 -13.87
N GLU A 94 -28.51 11.62 -13.88
CA GLU A 94 -27.47 12.40 -13.20
C GLU A 94 -27.21 13.74 -13.89
N PHE A 95 -27.17 13.79 -15.23
CA PHE A 95 -26.98 15.03 -15.98
C PHE A 95 -28.16 16.00 -15.86
N LYS A 96 -29.39 15.51 -15.66
CA LYS A 96 -30.58 16.36 -15.39
C LYS A 96 -30.57 16.99 -13.99
N LYS A 97 -29.83 16.45 -13.03
CA LYS A 97 -29.73 17.04 -11.68
C LYS A 97 -28.78 18.24 -11.61
N PHE A 98 -27.93 18.43 -12.63
CA PHE A 98 -27.15 19.64 -12.81
C PHE A 98 -27.87 20.59 -13.78
N ASP A 99 -29.05 21.06 -13.37
CA ASP A 99 -29.73 22.16 -14.05
C ASP A 99 -28.89 23.44 -13.84
N TYR A 100 -28.15 23.85 -14.88
CA TYR A 100 -27.44 25.13 -14.96
C TYR A 100 -28.47 26.28 -15.05
N THR A 101 -29.29 26.46 -14.02
CA THR A 101 -30.04 27.68 -13.80
C THR A 101 -29.14 28.69 -13.10
N SER A 102 -28.17 29.25 -13.85
CA SER A 102 -27.62 30.61 -13.62
C SER A 102 -26.48 30.93 -14.59
N ILE A 103 -26.82 31.30 -15.83
CA ILE A 103 -26.16 32.43 -16.50
C ILE A 103 -27.28 33.25 -17.15
N ASN A 104 -27.62 34.38 -16.53
CA ASN A 104 -28.47 35.42 -17.11
C ASN A 104 -27.63 36.41 -17.95
N LEU A 105 -28.32 37.16 -18.83
CA LEU A 105 -27.92 38.37 -19.61
C LEU A 105 -27.46 38.06 -21.04
N HIS A 106 -27.97 38.65 -22.13
CA HIS A 106 -28.69 39.92 -22.42
C HIS A 106 -29.75 39.64 -23.51
N GLU A 107 -30.83 40.41 -23.69
CA GLU A 107 -30.94 41.86 -23.97
C GLU A 107 -32.13 42.53 -23.28
#